data_AF-A0A9P9QF99-F1
#
_entry.id   AF-A0A9P9QF99-F1
#
_cell.length_a   1.000
_cell.length_b   1.000
_cell.length_c   1.000
_cell.angle_alpha   90.00
_cell.angle_beta   90.00
_cell.angle_gamma   90.00
#
_symmetry.space_group_name_H-M   'P 1'
#
loop_
_entity.id
_entity.type
_entity.pdbx_description
1 polymer ?
#
loop_
_entity_poly.entity_id
_entity_poly.type
_entity_poly.pdbx_seq_one_letter_code
_entity_poly.pdbx_strand_id
1 'polypeptide(L)'
;MPPIVLVELPLTTTDPESLPSAHSLSTSIDSSFVGYSSHTQNSSMSMESEESEEHPLMVNIRDTITRYRLQSAAHFDVNINVKQAFRVKKMELTRGDRLNVLFIGWHESESYVCRPAFRKHARKKIHIPTAKVQIYDNSMGGFVCLPKFLDKHYPIFPDSVRDSQVQAWWAANGRIFDWAQLPTELKEHALQYCIDQKYESREMQRIKRRYDDSFGAARFRGIHEIVDKLSAWTSLLGVSHQVRAITLRLCFAGTSETGNYGAFGLSASSGRSLGSALRRLGRFYQMTEPNSLPFDFETQTIADYYKQHPRIYAHLTHYATFRHGLRRIYLNLGFIGSMQFLQVTMGRFDEYLIPGDMSYEVFEQLPNLNKISLRLPGEPQQGWKDRPGQQGPLLFYNDAPCPRLLHRVIYERIAEVLTLYPCVVVTGFMDDDEWIRYRDLRKTAVEARTWTHHELAELYEECGGGVELDEPVLPGSWIVEAAEEQKEDVEEKETELVVGEASAEEEAEAFFPPKCRCEVQCHKLFDQKERIRRRY
;
A
#
# COMPACT_ATOMS: atom_id res chain seq x y z
N MET A 1 -40.91 -6.20 11.78
CA MET A 1 -40.64 -6.00 13.23
C MET A 1 -41.17 -4.63 13.63
N PRO A 2 -41.69 -4.44 14.85
CA PRO A 2 -42.07 -3.12 15.37
C PRO A 2 -40.82 -2.23 15.65
N PRO A 3 -40.99 -0.90 15.78
CA PRO A 3 -39.88 0.04 15.90
C PRO A 3 -39.18 0.04 17.27
N ILE A 4 -38.00 0.67 17.29
CA ILE A 4 -37.09 0.78 18.45
C ILE A 4 -37.67 1.69 19.53
N VAL A 5 -37.52 1.28 20.80
CA VAL A 5 -37.63 2.16 21.96
C VAL A 5 -36.22 2.37 22.53
N LEU A 6 -35.72 3.60 22.47
CA LEU A 6 -34.52 4.00 23.19
C LEU A 6 -34.92 4.34 24.64
N VAL A 7 -34.29 3.67 25.60
CA VAL A 7 -34.40 4.00 27.03
C VAL A 7 -33.12 4.71 27.43
N GLU A 8 -33.24 5.99 27.78
CA GLU A 8 -32.14 6.74 28.39
C GLU A 8 -31.89 6.22 29.81
N LEU A 9 -30.63 6.07 30.19
CA LEU A 9 -30.20 5.79 31.56
C LEU A 9 -29.21 6.89 32.01
N PRO A 10 -29.32 7.37 33.26
CA PRO A 10 -28.63 8.58 33.69
C PRO A 10 -27.15 8.36 33.99
N LEU A 11 -26.37 9.43 33.78
CA LEU A 11 -24.98 9.54 34.24
C LEU A 11 -24.94 9.60 35.78
N THR A 12 -24.36 8.59 36.43
CA THR A 12 -24.03 8.66 37.86
C THR A 12 -22.60 9.14 38.07
N THR A 13 -22.46 10.32 38.68
CA THR A 13 -21.19 10.87 39.15
C THR A 13 -20.63 10.08 40.33
N THR A 14 -19.33 9.80 40.32
CA THR A 14 -18.56 9.43 41.51
C THR A 14 -17.22 10.15 41.48
N ASP A 15 -16.94 10.92 42.53
CA ASP A 15 -15.68 11.66 42.72
C ASP A 15 -14.53 10.74 43.18
N PRO A 16 -13.26 11.16 42.99
CA PRO A 16 -12.09 10.33 43.30
C PRO A 16 -11.59 10.50 44.75
N GLU A 17 -11.31 9.38 45.44
CA GLU A 17 -10.61 9.40 46.74
C GLU A 17 -9.14 8.98 46.65
N SER A 18 -8.29 9.80 47.30
CA SER A 18 -6.99 9.46 47.90
C SER A 18 -5.81 9.01 47.01
N LEU A 19 -4.70 9.73 47.17
CA LEU A 19 -3.34 9.31 46.87
C LEU A 19 -2.88 8.21 47.86
N PRO A 20 -1.75 7.53 47.58
CA PRO A 20 -0.57 7.90 48.37
C PRO A 20 0.63 8.33 47.53
N SER A 21 1.47 9.17 48.12
CA SER A 21 2.74 9.65 47.57
C SER A 21 3.92 8.78 48.00
N ALA A 22 4.89 8.58 47.11
CA ALA A 22 6.34 8.69 47.38
C ALA A 22 7.17 8.25 46.17
N HIS A 23 7.95 9.15 45.57
CA HIS A 23 9.41 9.23 45.78
C HIS A 23 10.05 10.25 44.84
N SER A 24 10.71 11.24 45.44
CA SER A 24 11.59 12.17 44.74
C SER A 24 12.99 11.56 44.54
N LEU A 25 13.52 11.65 43.32
CA LEU A 25 14.95 11.48 43.04
C LEU A 25 15.42 12.64 42.16
N SER A 26 15.87 13.70 42.82
CA SER A 26 16.63 14.78 42.19
C SER A 26 18.07 14.30 41.94
N THR A 27 18.55 14.41 40.71
CA THR A 27 19.98 14.30 40.39
C THR A 27 20.43 15.54 39.63
N SER A 28 21.03 16.47 40.36
CA SER A 28 21.85 17.53 39.80
C SER A 28 23.16 16.92 39.29
N ILE A 29 23.56 17.24 38.06
CA ILE A 29 24.95 17.11 37.60
C ILE A 29 25.43 18.52 37.27
N ASP A 30 26.56 18.91 37.86
CA ASP A 30 27.08 20.27 37.83
C ASP A 30 28.16 20.46 36.74
N SER A 31 28.64 21.68 36.64
CA SER A 31 29.47 22.28 35.59
C SER A 31 30.99 22.07 35.77
N SER A 32 31.72 22.12 34.63
CA SER A 32 33.18 22.32 34.41
C SER A 32 33.53 21.68 33.04
N PHE A 33 34.61 21.95 32.28
CA PHE A 33 35.78 22.86 32.27
C PHE A 33 36.34 22.79 30.81
N VAL A 34 37.00 23.74 30.13
CA VAL A 34 37.46 25.15 30.27
C VAL A 34 37.43 25.72 28.82
N GLY A 35 37.39 27.01 28.47
CA GLY A 35 37.53 28.26 29.23
C GLY A 35 38.84 29.01 28.88
N TYR A 36 38.76 30.07 28.05
CA TYR A 36 39.91 30.93 27.68
C TYR A 36 39.51 32.42 27.62
N SER A 37 40.40 33.30 28.10
CA SER A 37 40.19 34.75 28.15
C SER A 37 41.09 35.48 27.15
N SER A 38 40.59 36.58 26.57
CA SER A 38 41.45 37.67 26.10
C SER A 38 40.74 39.01 26.33
N HIS A 39 41.42 39.93 27.02
CA HIS A 39 40.95 41.31 27.16
C HIS A 39 41.34 42.13 25.94
N THR A 40 40.35 42.79 25.32
CA THR A 40 40.57 44.08 24.67
C THR A 40 39.48 45.04 25.12
N GLN A 41 39.84 45.98 25.98
CA GLN A 41 39.00 47.15 26.22
C GLN A 41 39.03 48.02 24.96
N ASN A 42 37.86 48.26 24.36
CA ASN A 42 37.67 49.39 23.46
C ASN A 42 36.41 50.13 23.89
N SER A 43 36.58 51.40 24.27
CA SER A 43 35.47 52.27 24.60
C SER A 43 34.95 52.91 23.31
N SER A 44 33.77 52.49 22.87
CA SER A 44 33.08 53.12 21.74
C SER A 44 31.57 53.07 21.95
N MET A 45 31.00 54.26 22.17
CA MET A 45 29.59 54.64 22.08
C MET A 45 28.57 53.50 21.98
N SER A 46 27.78 53.33 23.05
CA SER A 46 26.44 52.76 22.95
C SER A 46 25.58 53.65 22.04
N MET A 47 25.54 53.34 20.74
CA MET A 47 24.39 53.75 19.93
C MET A 47 23.19 52.96 20.42
N GLU A 48 22.30 53.64 21.13
CA GLU A 48 20.94 53.14 21.38
C GLU A 48 20.33 52.85 19.99
N SER A 49 20.05 51.59 19.72
CA SER A 49 19.45 51.18 18.46
C SER A 49 18.00 51.65 18.46
N GLU A 50 17.74 52.81 17.85
CA GLU A 50 16.40 53.36 17.63
C GLU A 50 15.44 52.22 17.23
N GLU A 51 14.43 51.95 18.05
CA GLU A 51 13.38 50.99 17.72
C GLU A 51 12.70 51.46 16.43
N SER A 52 13.01 50.77 15.31
CA SER A 52 12.62 51.23 14.00
C SER A 52 11.14 50.97 13.78
N GLU A 53 10.30 51.93 14.16
CA GLU A 53 8.83 51.86 14.08
C GLU A 53 8.35 51.24 12.76
N GLU A 54 7.80 50.02 12.84
CA GLU A 54 7.28 49.32 11.68
C GLU A 54 5.81 49.70 11.43
N HIS A 55 5.47 49.86 10.15
CA HIS A 55 4.12 50.23 9.74
C HIS A 55 3.12 49.10 10.08
N PRO A 56 1.93 49.38 10.66
CA PRO A 56 0.99 48.35 11.13
C PRO A 56 0.51 47.33 10.07
N LEU A 57 0.70 47.62 8.78
CA LEU A 57 0.48 46.65 7.71
C LEU A 57 1.43 45.43 7.79
N MET A 58 2.65 45.58 8.31
CA MET A 58 3.64 44.51 8.44
C MET A 58 3.15 43.35 9.31
N VAL A 59 2.41 43.63 10.38
CA VAL A 59 1.78 42.60 11.24
C VAL A 59 0.79 41.77 10.41
N ASN A 60 -0.09 42.42 9.66
CA ASN A 60 -1.09 41.75 8.80
C ASN A 60 -0.44 40.91 7.67
N ILE A 61 0.74 41.31 7.19
CA ILE A 61 1.54 40.54 6.24
C ILE A 61 2.10 39.29 6.92
N ARG A 62 2.81 39.46 8.05
CA ARG A 62 3.41 38.36 8.81
C ARG A 62 2.35 37.34 9.27
N ASP A 63 1.24 37.78 9.86
CA ASP A 63 0.12 36.92 10.23
C ASP A 63 -0.42 36.09 9.06
N THR A 64 -0.38 36.64 7.85
CA THR A 64 -0.86 35.95 6.65
C THR A 64 0.17 34.95 6.13
N ILE A 65 1.47 35.23 6.26
CA ILE A 65 2.55 34.27 5.98
C ILE A 65 2.58 33.16 7.03
N THR A 66 2.38 33.46 8.32
CA THR A 66 2.26 32.46 9.38
C THR A 66 1.05 31.56 9.14
N ARG A 67 -0.12 32.13 8.79
CA ARG A 67 -1.29 31.34 8.38
C ARG A 67 -1.10 30.55 7.09
N TYR A 68 -0.16 30.94 6.22
CA TYR A 68 0.22 30.17 5.03
C TYR A 68 1.13 28.98 5.41
N ARG A 69 2.22 29.25 6.15
CA ARG A 69 3.16 28.22 6.64
C ARG A 69 2.52 27.15 7.52
N LEU A 70 1.45 27.49 8.24
CA LEU A 70 0.73 26.53 9.10
C LEU A 70 -0.24 25.61 8.34
N GLN A 71 -0.43 25.74 7.02
CA GLN A 71 -1.37 24.89 6.27
C GLN A 71 -0.93 23.42 6.18
N SER A 72 0.37 23.15 6.04
CA SER A 72 0.95 21.80 6.18
C SER A 72 2.44 21.89 6.55
N ALA A 73 3.05 20.77 6.96
CA ALA A 73 4.49 20.75 7.24
C ALA A 73 5.35 21.08 5.99
N ALA A 74 4.85 20.80 4.78
CA ALA A 74 5.50 21.22 3.54
C ALA A 74 5.44 22.76 3.34
N HIS A 75 4.34 23.42 3.71
CA HIS A 75 4.29 24.89 3.75
C HIS A 75 5.20 25.49 4.83
N PHE A 76 5.54 24.74 5.88
CA PHE A 76 6.30 25.23 7.02
C PHE A 76 7.77 25.53 6.67
N ASP A 77 8.36 24.73 5.78
CA ASP A 77 9.73 24.88 5.28
C ASP A 77 9.90 26.05 4.29
N VAL A 78 8.79 26.60 3.80
CA VAL A 78 8.76 27.70 2.82
C VAL A 78 9.24 29.00 3.49
N ASN A 79 10.54 29.26 3.34
CA ASN A 79 11.21 30.41 3.91
C ASN A 79 10.83 31.73 3.20
N ILE A 80 9.68 32.28 3.58
CA ILE A 80 9.26 33.65 3.25
C ILE A 80 9.58 34.57 4.43
N ASN A 81 10.65 35.36 4.37
CA ASN A 81 10.92 36.41 5.37
C ASN A 81 10.53 37.78 4.80
N VAL A 82 9.98 38.68 5.63
CA VAL A 82 9.47 39.99 5.18
C VAL A 82 9.99 41.15 6.01
N LYS A 83 10.59 42.12 5.31
CA LYS A 83 11.12 43.36 5.88
C LYS A 83 10.49 44.57 5.20
N GLN A 84 10.22 45.62 5.96
CA GLN A 84 9.80 46.90 5.41
C GLN A 84 10.98 47.54 4.69
N ALA A 85 10.82 47.94 3.42
CA ALA A 85 11.95 48.41 2.61
C ALA A 85 12.46 49.81 3.00
N PHE A 86 11.60 50.66 3.57
CA PHE A 86 11.92 52.05 3.95
C PHE A 86 11.16 52.46 5.22
N ARG A 87 11.71 53.35 6.05
CA ARG A 87 10.96 53.98 7.18
C ARG A 87 9.79 54.82 6.62
N VAL A 88 8.61 54.71 7.25
CA VAL A 88 7.38 55.39 6.81
C VAL A 88 7.01 56.49 7.81
N LYS A 89 6.76 57.72 7.32
CA LYS A 89 6.48 58.90 8.17
C LYS A 89 5.03 59.00 8.68
N LYS A 90 4.23 57.94 8.55
CA LYS A 90 2.81 57.92 8.91
C LYS A 90 2.40 56.49 9.31
N MET A 91 1.81 56.35 10.50
CA MET A 91 1.43 55.05 11.08
C MET A 91 -0.08 54.75 11.06
N GLU A 92 -0.91 55.64 10.50
CA GLU A 92 -2.35 55.38 10.35
C GLU A 92 -2.64 54.62 9.05
N LEU A 93 -3.32 53.48 9.14
CA LEU A 93 -3.79 52.70 7.99
C LEU A 93 -4.87 53.44 7.18
N THR A 94 -4.50 54.07 6.07
CA THR A 94 -5.41 54.73 5.11
C THR A 94 -5.58 53.94 3.80
N ARG A 95 -6.62 54.29 3.04
CA ARG A 95 -6.92 53.67 1.74
C ARG A 95 -5.94 54.06 0.62
N GLY A 96 -5.12 55.10 0.83
CA GLY A 96 -4.09 55.53 -0.12
C GLY A 96 -2.76 54.79 0.04
N ASP A 97 -2.56 54.10 1.16
CA ASP A 97 -1.25 53.61 1.58
C ASP A 97 -0.70 52.55 0.63
N ARG A 98 0.59 52.69 0.32
CA ARG A 98 1.39 51.72 -0.42
C ARG A 98 2.69 51.54 0.34
N LEU A 99 2.98 50.31 0.73
CA LEU A 99 4.17 49.93 1.48
C LEU A 99 5.05 49.07 0.60
N ASN A 100 6.29 49.49 0.36
CA ASN A 100 7.28 48.63 -0.29
C ASN A 100 7.80 47.65 0.76
N VAL A 101 7.63 46.35 0.49
CA VAL A 101 7.99 45.25 1.39
C VAL A 101 8.91 44.31 0.64
N LEU A 102 10.10 44.10 1.20
CA LEU A 102 11.08 43.15 0.68
C LEU A 102 10.68 41.74 1.17
N PHE A 103 10.33 40.88 0.21
CA PHE A 103 10.14 39.45 0.41
C PHE A 103 11.49 38.77 0.13
N ILE A 104 11.98 38.01 1.10
CA ILE A 104 13.30 37.36 1.09
C ILE A 104 13.06 35.85 1.10
N GLY A 105 13.43 35.17 0.01
CA GLY A 105 13.40 33.72 -0.14
C GLY A 105 14.76 33.05 0.07
N TRP A 106 14.87 31.78 -0.33
CA TRP A 106 16.14 31.03 -0.36
C TRP A 106 17.10 31.52 -1.46
N HIS A 107 16.57 31.90 -2.63
CA HIS A 107 17.37 32.20 -3.83
C HIS A 107 17.29 33.66 -4.27
N GLU A 108 16.16 34.33 -4.02
CA GLU A 108 15.89 35.68 -4.52
C GLU A 108 15.32 36.58 -3.42
N SER A 109 15.37 37.90 -3.62
CA SER A 109 14.84 38.90 -2.70
C SER A 109 14.22 40.06 -3.48
N GLU A 110 12.89 40.16 -3.44
CA GLU A 110 12.10 41.03 -4.31
C GLU A 110 11.26 42.05 -3.52
N SER A 111 11.14 43.27 -4.05
CA SER A 111 10.41 44.37 -3.40
C SER A 111 9.01 44.53 -3.97
N TYR A 112 8.00 44.06 -3.24
CA TYR A 112 6.59 44.14 -3.64
C TYR A 112 5.84 45.33 -3.04
N VAL A 113 4.86 45.86 -3.78
CA VAL A 113 4.03 46.98 -3.33
C VAL A 113 2.77 46.45 -2.65
N CYS A 114 2.78 46.43 -1.31
CA CYS A 114 1.67 46.03 -0.46
C CYS A 114 0.69 47.20 -0.22
N ARG A 115 -0.61 46.92 -0.08
CA ARG A 115 -1.63 47.86 0.42
C ARG A 115 -2.67 47.17 1.31
N PRO A 116 -3.34 47.88 2.24
CA PRO A 116 -4.43 47.32 3.03
C PRO A 116 -5.72 47.20 2.18
N ALA A 117 -6.48 46.12 2.36
CA ALA A 117 -7.81 46.01 1.76
C ALA A 117 -8.88 46.65 2.66
N PHE A 118 -9.78 47.43 2.06
CA PHE A 118 -10.86 48.13 2.77
C PHE A 118 -12.24 47.67 2.29
N ARG A 119 -13.16 47.43 3.22
CA ARG A 119 -14.57 47.13 2.91
C ARG A 119 -15.43 48.39 3.03
N LYS A 120 -16.26 48.68 2.03
CA LYS A 120 -17.29 49.73 2.10
C LYS A 120 -18.37 49.34 3.11
N HIS A 121 -18.69 50.20 4.07
CA HIS A 121 -19.75 49.95 5.04
C HIS A 121 -21.13 50.00 4.36
N ALA A 122 -21.98 48.98 4.57
CA ALA A 122 -23.23 48.81 3.81
C ALA A 122 -24.20 50.01 3.93
N ARG A 123 -24.22 50.69 5.09
CA ARG A 123 -25.15 51.81 5.39
C ARG A 123 -24.48 53.18 5.54
N LYS A 124 -23.19 53.35 5.21
CA LYS A 124 -22.46 54.64 5.36
C LYS A 124 -21.43 54.80 4.23
N LYS A 125 -21.10 56.03 3.82
CA LYS A 125 -19.99 56.32 2.86
C LYS A 125 -18.57 56.10 3.47
N ILE A 126 -18.46 55.33 4.55
CA ILE A 126 -17.23 55.06 5.30
C ILE A 126 -16.63 53.72 4.84
N HIS A 127 -15.31 53.64 4.82
CA HIS A 127 -14.56 52.42 4.51
C HIS A 127 -13.89 51.90 5.78
N ILE A 128 -14.00 50.60 6.05
CA ILE A 128 -13.43 49.95 7.23
C ILE A 128 -12.16 49.20 6.79
N PRO A 129 -11.00 49.37 7.45
CA PRO A 129 -9.81 48.58 7.19
C PRO A 129 -10.07 47.10 7.50
N THR A 130 -9.46 46.20 6.75
CA THR A 130 -9.53 44.76 7.02
C THR A 130 -8.14 44.19 7.18
N ALA A 131 -7.99 43.10 7.94
CA ALA A 131 -6.72 42.38 8.09
C ALA A 131 -6.24 41.65 6.82
N LYS A 132 -6.81 41.97 5.65
CA LYS A 132 -6.42 41.41 4.36
C LYS A 132 -5.49 42.38 3.64
N VAL A 133 -4.35 41.89 3.19
CA VAL A 133 -3.36 42.64 2.41
C VAL A 133 -3.53 42.32 0.92
N GLN A 134 -3.28 43.30 0.07
CA GLN A 134 -3.12 43.11 -1.38
C GLN A 134 -1.70 43.48 -1.81
N ILE A 135 -1.11 42.68 -2.69
CA ILE A 135 0.18 42.92 -3.35
C ILE A 135 -0.08 43.30 -4.81
N TYR A 136 0.66 44.27 -5.32
CA TYR A 136 0.74 44.52 -6.76
C TYR A 136 1.66 43.50 -7.43
N ASP A 137 1.10 42.73 -8.36
CA ASP A 137 1.81 41.73 -9.17
C ASP A 137 1.56 42.00 -10.65
N ASN A 138 2.63 42.33 -11.39
CA ASN A 138 2.59 42.56 -12.83
C ASN A 138 2.15 41.29 -13.59
N SER A 139 2.59 40.12 -13.14
CA SER A 139 2.30 38.81 -13.75
C SER A 139 0.86 38.31 -13.48
N MET A 140 0.07 39.07 -12.72
CA MET A 140 -1.37 38.89 -12.53
C MET A 140 -2.17 40.17 -12.87
N GLY A 141 -1.53 41.15 -13.54
CA GLY A 141 -2.18 42.34 -14.07
C GLY A 141 -2.72 43.34 -13.03
N GLY A 142 -2.30 43.27 -11.75
CA GLY A 142 -2.81 44.21 -10.76
C GLY A 142 -2.62 43.82 -9.29
N PHE A 143 -3.51 44.34 -8.44
CA PHE A 143 -3.47 44.10 -6.99
C PHE A 143 -4.23 42.82 -6.59
N VAL A 144 -3.49 41.78 -6.25
CA VAL A 144 -3.97 40.45 -5.84
C VAL A 144 -3.99 40.33 -4.31
N CYS A 145 -4.88 39.50 -3.74
CA CYS A 145 -4.88 39.21 -2.30
C CYS A 145 -3.65 38.37 -1.91
N LEU A 146 -2.99 38.73 -0.80
CA LEU A 146 -1.73 38.11 -0.35
C LEU A 146 -1.72 36.56 -0.33
N PRO A 147 -2.76 35.81 0.11
CA PRO A 147 -2.77 34.36 0.01
C PRO A 147 -2.55 33.85 -1.43
N LYS A 148 -3.32 34.38 -2.41
CA LYS A 148 -3.18 34.02 -3.84
C LYS A 148 -1.83 34.38 -4.45
N PHE A 149 -1.13 35.35 -3.86
CA PHE A 149 0.24 35.68 -4.26
C PHE A 149 1.22 34.64 -3.71
N LEU A 150 1.08 34.24 -2.44
CA LEU A 150 1.89 33.16 -1.85
C LEU A 150 1.66 31.83 -2.58
N ASP A 151 0.39 31.47 -2.85
CA ASP A 151 0.01 30.27 -3.62
C ASP A 151 0.70 30.17 -5.00
N LYS A 152 1.05 31.31 -5.61
CA LYS A 152 1.68 31.38 -6.94
C LYS A 152 3.21 31.47 -6.89
N HIS A 153 3.76 32.33 -6.03
CA HIS A 153 5.18 32.68 -6.02
C HIS A 153 6.01 31.87 -5.02
N TYR A 154 5.35 31.13 -4.13
CA TYR A 154 5.98 30.25 -3.14
C TYR A 154 5.35 28.85 -3.16
N PRO A 155 5.25 28.19 -4.33
CA PRO A 155 4.62 26.88 -4.45
C PRO A 155 5.32 25.83 -3.60
N ILE A 156 4.56 24.83 -3.16
CA ILE A 156 5.09 23.66 -2.47
C ILE A 156 5.72 22.73 -3.52
N PHE A 157 6.97 22.33 -3.31
CA PHE A 157 7.58 21.23 -4.05
C PHE A 157 7.30 19.90 -3.33
N PRO A 158 7.00 18.80 -4.04
CA PRO A 158 6.58 17.52 -3.44
C PRO A 158 7.73 16.71 -2.83
N ASP A 159 8.84 17.37 -2.47
CA ASP A 159 9.99 16.74 -1.83
C ASP A 159 9.64 16.19 -0.44
N SER A 160 10.37 15.17 -0.01
CA SER A 160 10.10 14.47 1.26
C SER A 160 10.32 15.38 2.47
N VAL A 161 9.23 15.89 3.03
CA VAL A 161 9.22 16.66 4.29
C VAL A 161 9.84 15.81 5.41
N ARG A 162 10.85 16.37 6.09
CA ARG A 162 11.64 15.70 7.12
C ARG A 162 10.92 15.71 8.46
N ASP A 163 11.12 14.67 9.26
CA ASP A 163 10.51 14.50 10.59
C ASP A 163 10.71 15.71 11.51
N SER A 164 11.85 16.39 11.40
CA SER A 164 12.16 17.62 12.15
C SER A 164 11.31 18.83 11.72
N GLN A 165 10.98 18.96 10.43
CA GLN A 165 10.04 19.96 9.92
C GLN A 165 8.61 19.63 10.34
N VAL A 166 8.23 18.35 10.32
CA VAL A 166 6.95 17.85 10.86
C VAL A 166 6.80 18.17 12.35
N GLN A 167 7.81 17.87 13.15
CA GLN A 167 7.82 18.11 14.60
C GLN A 167 7.77 19.60 14.92
N ALA A 168 8.50 20.44 14.17
CA ALA A 168 8.48 21.89 14.33
C ALA A 168 7.13 22.51 13.94
N TRP A 169 6.50 22.06 12.85
CA TRP A 169 5.14 22.44 12.48
C TRP A 169 4.13 22.04 13.56
N TRP A 170 4.23 20.82 14.10
CA TRP A 170 3.34 20.33 15.15
C TRP A 170 3.43 21.18 16.43
N ALA A 171 4.66 21.44 16.89
CA ALA A 171 4.91 22.29 18.05
C ALA A 171 4.42 23.74 17.84
N ALA A 172 4.58 24.29 16.64
CA ALA A 172 4.13 25.65 16.30
C ALA A 172 2.61 25.78 16.13
N ASN A 173 1.90 24.70 15.79
CA ASN A 173 0.44 24.74 15.57
C ASN A 173 -0.35 24.68 16.90
N GLY A 174 0.21 24.06 17.95
CA GLY A 174 -0.28 24.18 19.33
C GLY A 174 -1.70 23.65 19.59
N ARG A 175 -2.19 22.70 18.78
CA ARG A 175 -3.59 22.23 18.80
C ARG A 175 -3.78 20.91 19.55
N ILE A 176 -5.02 20.74 20.03
CA ILE A 176 -5.60 19.42 20.30
C ILE A 176 -5.57 18.61 19.00
N PHE A 177 -5.18 17.33 19.09
CA PHE A 177 -5.09 16.45 17.94
C PHE A 177 -6.46 16.22 17.29
N ASP A 178 -6.60 16.56 16.01
CA ASP A 178 -7.81 16.36 15.20
C ASP A 178 -7.47 15.77 13.83
N TRP A 179 -8.00 14.56 13.58
CA TRP A 179 -7.87 13.86 12.31
C TRP A 179 -8.50 14.61 11.12
N ALA A 180 -9.48 15.50 11.31
CA ALA A 180 -10.04 16.26 10.20
C ALA A 180 -9.05 17.32 9.70
N GLN A 181 -8.45 18.08 10.63
CA GLN A 181 -7.53 19.18 10.34
C GLN A 181 -6.09 18.75 9.98
N LEU A 182 -5.70 17.49 10.25
CA LEU A 182 -4.35 17.00 9.98
C LEU A 182 -4.08 16.87 8.45
N PRO A 183 -2.95 17.39 7.91
CA PRO A 183 -2.53 17.16 6.52
C PRO A 183 -2.38 15.67 6.18
N THR A 184 -2.50 15.31 4.90
CA THR A 184 -2.53 13.91 4.44
C THR A 184 -1.20 13.19 4.72
N GLU A 185 -0.10 13.90 4.57
CA GLU A 185 1.27 13.41 4.77
C GLU A 185 1.49 13.05 6.25
N LEU A 186 0.91 13.85 7.15
CA LEU A 186 1.00 13.67 8.60
C LEU A 186 0.00 12.65 9.12
N LYS A 187 -1.16 12.51 8.45
CA LYS A 187 -2.04 11.34 8.63
C LYS A 187 -1.27 10.07 8.31
N GLU A 188 -0.61 10.02 7.16
CA GLU A 188 0.17 8.86 6.72
C GLU A 188 1.30 8.52 7.69
N HIS A 189 2.13 9.48 8.08
CA HIS A 189 3.21 9.25 9.05
C HIS A 189 2.69 8.76 10.41
N ALA A 190 1.62 9.35 10.95
CA ALA A 190 1.03 8.92 12.22
C ALA A 190 0.42 7.50 12.15
N LEU A 191 -0.26 7.18 11.05
CA LEU A 191 -0.87 5.87 10.83
C LEU A 191 0.18 4.77 10.59
N GLN A 192 1.26 5.11 9.87
CA GLN A 192 2.41 4.23 9.65
C GLN A 192 3.09 3.86 10.97
N TYR A 193 3.41 4.87 11.80
CA TYR A 193 4.00 4.67 13.13
C TYR A 193 3.14 3.75 14.02
N CYS A 194 1.82 3.94 14.03
CA CYS A 194 0.88 3.06 14.76
C CYS A 194 0.89 1.61 14.25
N ILE A 195 1.15 1.36 12.97
CA ILE A 195 1.25 0.03 12.38
C ILE A 195 2.60 -0.63 12.73
N ASP A 196 3.71 0.09 12.61
CA ASP A 196 5.06 -0.47 12.82
C ASP A 196 5.40 -0.69 14.31
N GLN A 197 4.97 0.19 15.22
CA GLN A 197 5.15 0.02 16.69
C GLN A 197 4.71 -1.35 17.22
N LYS A 198 3.77 -2.00 16.52
CA LYS A 198 3.26 -3.32 16.87
C LYS A 198 4.37 -4.39 16.97
N TYR A 199 5.44 -4.28 16.18
CA TYR A 199 6.49 -5.30 16.06
C TYR A 199 7.43 -5.40 17.28
N GLU A 200 7.59 -4.34 18.08
CA GLU A 200 8.44 -4.38 19.29
C GLU A 200 7.77 -5.08 20.49
N SER A 201 6.43 -5.20 20.48
CA SER A 201 5.68 -5.64 21.66
C SER A 201 5.85 -7.14 21.97
N ARG A 202 6.37 -7.45 23.18
CA ARG A 202 6.35 -8.81 23.76
C ARG A 202 4.92 -9.39 23.87
N GLU A 203 3.91 -8.52 23.85
CA GLU A 203 2.50 -8.87 23.82
C GLU A 203 2.10 -9.60 22.54
N MET A 204 2.60 -9.20 21.36
CA MET A 204 2.28 -9.90 20.11
C MET A 204 2.78 -11.36 20.12
N GLN A 205 3.92 -11.64 20.76
CA GLN A 205 4.39 -13.02 20.95
C GLN A 205 3.46 -13.84 21.86
N ARG A 206 2.85 -13.22 22.87
CA ARG A 206 1.85 -13.89 23.75
C ARG A 206 0.54 -14.12 23.02
N ILE A 207 0.09 -13.15 22.21
CA ILE A 207 -1.10 -13.26 21.36
C ILE A 207 -0.90 -14.37 20.33
N LYS A 208 0.24 -14.42 19.63
CA LYS A 208 0.57 -15.47 18.66
C LYS A 208 0.56 -16.87 19.30
N ARG A 209 1.25 -17.06 20.44
CA ARG A 209 1.20 -18.34 21.19
C ARG A 209 -0.23 -18.73 21.56
N ARG A 210 -1.05 -17.80 22.08
CA ARG A 210 -2.49 -18.05 22.35
C ARG A 210 -3.29 -18.43 21.11
N TYR A 211 -2.92 -17.99 19.90
CA TYR A 211 -3.55 -18.45 18.66
C TYR A 211 -3.07 -19.85 18.24
N ASP A 212 -1.76 -20.11 18.29
CA ASP A 212 -1.16 -21.41 17.93
C ASP A 212 -1.62 -22.53 18.90
N ASP A 213 -1.76 -22.24 20.20
CA ASP A 213 -2.23 -23.16 21.23
C ASP A 213 -3.76 -23.44 21.18
N SER A 214 -4.54 -22.67 20.40
CA SER A 214 -6.02 -22.68 20.44
C SER A 214 -6.67 -23.32 19.21
N PHE A 215 -6.52 -24.63 19.03
CA PHE A 215 -7.18 -25.44 17.97
C PHE A 215 -8.71 -25.62 18.16
N GLY A 216 -9.44 -24.52 18.45
CA GLY A 216 -10.82 -24.56 18.96
C GLY A 216 -11.80 -23.57 18.32
N ALA A 217 -12.04 -23.70 17.02
CA ALA A 217 -13.26 -23.34 16.22
C ALA A 217 -14.00 -21.97 16.36
N ALA A 218 -13.96 -21.25 17.48
CA ALA A 218 -14.97 -20.26 17.86
C ALA A 218 -14.65 -18.80 17.50
N ARG A 219 -13.39 -18.46 17.17
CA ARG A 219 -12.92 -17.05 17.11
C ARG A 219 -12.58 -16.49 15.72
N PHE A 220 -12.66 -17.28 14.65
CA PHE A 220 -12.27 -16.84 13.29
C PHE A 220 -13.33 -16.01 12.53
N ARG A 221 -14.15 -15.21 13.24
CA ARG A 221 -15.18 -14.33 12.65
C ARG A 221 -14.66 -12.89 12.53
N GLY A 222 -14.01 -12.56 11.41
CA GLY A 222 -13.52 -11.20 11.13
C GLY A 222 -12.44 -11.13 10.05
N ILE A 223 -11.83 -9.96 9.92
CA ILE A 223 -10.69 -9.65 9.04
C ILE A 223 -9.41 -9.68 9.90
N HIS A 224 -9.05 -10.83 10.46
CA HIS A 224 -7.94 -10.92 11.42
C HIS A 224 -6.62 -10.46 10.79
N GLU A 225 -6.42 -10.69 9.50
CA GLU A 225 -5.23 -10.26 8.74
C GLU A 225 -5.03 -8.72 8.64
N ILE A 226 -6.02 -7.93 9.08
CA ILE A 226 -5.96 -6.46 9.23
C ILE A 226 -6.16 -6.06 10.70
N VAL A 227 -7.13 -6.66 11.38
CA VAL A 227 -7.41 -6.42 12.81
C VAL A 227 -6.18 -6.72 13.67
N ASP A 228 -5.45 -7.79 13.37
CA ASP A 228 -4.19 -8.12 14.03
C ASP A 228 -3.09 -7.10 13.67
N LYS A 229 -3.01 -6.60 12.42
CA LYS A 229 -2.02 -5.58 12.03
C LYS A 229 -2.22 -4.25 12.77
N LEU A 230 -3.45 -3.88 13.09
CA LEU A 230 -3.76 -2.65 13.81
C LEU A 230 -3.76 -2.84 15.34
N SER A 231 -4.16 -4.02 15.83
CA SER A 231 -4.18 -4.35 17.26
C SER A 231 -4.97 -3.30 18.08
N ALA A 232 -4.34 -2.59 19.02
CA ALA A 232 -4.95 -1.49 19.78
C ALA A 232 -5.51 -0.36 18.89
N TRP A 233 -4.93 -0.16 17.71
CA TRP A 233 -5.29 0.90 16.76
C TRP A 233 -6.41 0.51 15.78
N THR A 234 -7.13 -0.59 16.03
CA THR A 234 -8.27 -1.03 15.21
C THR A 234 -9.39 0.01 15.07
N SER A 235 -9.50 0.93 16.03
CA SER A 235 -10.42 2.09 16.01
C SER A 235 -10.15 3.08 14.87
N LEU A 236 -8.93 3.12 14.31
CA LEU A 236 -8.58 4.02 13.19
C LEU A 236 -9.49 3.81 11.96
N LEU A 237 -9.94 2.57 11.73
CA LEU A 237 -10.88 2.23 10.66
C LEU A 237 -12.27 2.88 10.83
N GLY A 238 -12.60 3.41 12.02
CA GLY A 238 -13.86 4.08 12.32
C GLY A 238 -13.80 5.61 12.31
N VAL A 239 -12.62 6.22 12.17
CA VAL A 239 -12.42 7.66 12.33
C VAL A 239 -13.04 8.48 11.20
N SER A 240 -12.69 8.18 9.95
CA SER A 240 -13.24 8.82 8.75
C SER A 240 -12.90 7.99 7.51
N HIS A 241 -13.60 8.24 6.40
CA HIS A 241 -13.30 7.59 5.12
C HIS A 241 -11.85 7.80 4.68
N GLN A 242 -11.30 9.02 4.81
CA GLN A 242 -9.90 9.32 4.45
C GLN A 242 -8.91 8.56 5.34
N VAL A 243 -9.08 8.62 6.67
CA VAL A 243 -8.19 7.92 7.62
C VAL A 243 -8.26 6.41 7.41
N ARG A 244 -9.45 5.87 7.15
CA ARG A 244 -9.67 4.46 6.83
C ARG A 244 -9.00 4.06 5.51
N ALA A 245 -9.15 4.86 4.45
CA ALA A 245 -8.51 4.61 3.15
C ALA A 245 -6.98 4.57 3.26
N ILE A 246 -6.38 5.53 3.99
CA ILE A 246 -4.94 5.53 4.28
C ILE A 246 -4.55 4.30 5.09
N THR A 247 -5.23 4.04 6.22
CA THR A 247 -4.95 2.89 7.11
C THR A 247 -4.99 1.56 6.35
N LEU A 248 -5.96 1.40 5.43
CA LEU A 248 -6.06 0.23 4.58
C LEU A 248 -4.98 0.18 3.50
N ARG A 249 -4.64 1.31 2.85
CA ARG A 249 -3.54 1.37 1.87
C ARG A 249 -2.22 0.91 2.49
N LEU A 250 -1.87 1.42 3.68
CA LEU A 250 -0.66 1.02 4.42
C LEU A 250 -0.71 -0.46 4.84
N CYS A 251 -1.83 -0.92 5.42
CA CYS A 251 -2.02 -2.33 5.76
C CYS A 251 -1.93 -3.28 4.56
N PHE A 252 -2.37 -2.84 3.37
CA PHE A 252 -2.36 -3.63 2.13
C PHE A 252 -0.99 -3.68 1.47
N ALA A 253 -0.34 -2.53 1.26
CA ALA A 253 1.01 -2.45 0.70
C ALA A 253 2.02 -3.20 1.60
N GLY A 254 1.90 -3.00 2.91
CA GLY A 254 2.90 -3.45 3.87
C GLY A 254 4.08 -2.50 4.01
N THR A 255 4.86 -2.70 5.05
CA THR A 255 5.97 -1.82 5.43
C THR A 255 7.27 -2.43 4.92
N SER A 256 8.14 -1.63 4.29
CA SER A 256 9.30 -2.12 3.52
C SER A 256 10.28 -2.91 4.39
N GLU A 257 10.48 -2.46 5.63
CA GLU A 257 11.36 -3.06 6.64
C GLU A 257 10.95 -4.49 7.04
N THR A 258 9.69 -4.88 6.85
CA THR A 258 9.16 -6.20 7.25
C THR A 258 9.13 -7.24 6.12
N GLY A 259 9.80 -6.95 5.00
CA GLY A 259 10.18 -7.91 3.95
C GLY A 259 9.02 -8.71 3.33
N ASN A 260 9.19 -10.04 3.20
CA ASN A 260 8.16 -10.90 2.60
C ASN A 260 6.86 -10.98 3.42
N TYR A 261 6.83 -10.52 4.68
CA TYR A 261 5.67 -10.60 5.58
C TYR A 261 4.83 -9.32 5.68
N GLY A 262 5.34 -8.16 5.23
CA GLY A 262 4.68 -6.87 5.45
C GLY A 262 3.31 -6.69 4.78
N ALA A 263 3.14 -7.12 3.53
CA ALA A 263 1.93 -6.87 2.73
C ALA A 263 0.68 -7.63 3.23
N PHE A 264 -0.51 -7.25 2.79
CA PHE A 264 -1.73 -8.02 3.08
C PHE A 264 -1.86 -9.24 2.16
N GLY A 265 -2.00 -10.41 2.78
CA GLY A 265 -2.03 -11.67 2.05
C GLY A 265 -2.53 -12.84 2.88
N LEU A 266 -2.69 -13.98 2.21
CA LEU A 266 -3.35 -15.18 2.74
C LEU A 266 -2.48 -16.42 2.54
N SER A 267 -2.52 -17.34 3.51
CA SER A 267 -1.90 -18.67 3.44
C SER A 267 -2.99 -19.74 3.43
N ALA A 268 -2.94 -20.67 2.48
CA ALA A 268 -3.92 -21.76 2.35
C ALA A 268 -3.26 -23.11 2.03
N SER A 269 -3.80 -24.20 2.60
CA SER A 269 -3.31 -25.58 2.44
C SER A 269 -4.23 -26.48 1.61
N SER A 270 -5.37 -25.95 1.15
CA SER A 270 -6.34 -26.61 0.28
C SER A 270 -7.21 -25.56 -0.44
N GLY A 271 -7.76 -25.89 -1.61
CA GLY A 271 -8.73 -25.04 -2.32
C GLY A 271 -9.93 -24.66 -1.43
N ARG A 272 -10.41 -25.60 -0.61
CA ARG A 272 -11.49 -25.34 0.38
C ARG A 272 -11.08 -24.33 1.45
N SER A 273 -9.85 -24.37 1.95
CA SER A 273 -9.35 -23.36 2.90
C SER A 273 -9.19 -21.97 2.27
N LEU A 274 -8.70 -21.91 1.02
CA LEU A 274 -8.62 -20.67 0.24
C LEU A 274 -10.03 -20.10 0.02
N GLY A 275 -10.96 -20.90 -0.50
CA GLY A 275 -12.34 -20.47 -0.76
C GLY A 275 -13.09 -20.05 0.49
N SER A 276 -12.85 -20.71 1.63
CA SER A 276 -13.40 -20.27 2.94
C SER A 276 -12.86 -18.90 3.35
N ALA A 277 -11.55 -18.66 3.18
CA ALA A 277 -10.92 -17.39 3.52
C ALA A 277 -11.35 -16.25 2.56
N LEU A 278 -11.38 -16.50 1.25
CA LEU A 278 -11.86 -15.54 0.25
C LEU A 278 -13.35 -15.20 0.46
N ARG A 279 -14.19 -16.20 0.79
CA ARG A 279 -15.61 -16.00 1.14
C ARG A 279 -15.79 -15.24 2.45
N ARG A 280 -14.87 -15.38 3.42
CA ARG A 280 -14.85 -14.58 4.65
C ARG A 280 -14.49 -13.13 4.37
N LEU A 281 -13.39 -12.87 3.65
CA LEU A 281 -12.97 -11.51 3.28
C LEU A 281 -13.98 -10.82 2.36
N GLY A 282 -14.62 -11.57 1.47
CA GLY A 282 -15.70 -11.12 0.56
C GLY A 282 -17.05 -10.82 1.22
N ARG A 283 -17.12 -10.77 2.56
CA ARG A 283 -18.28 -10.30 3.34
C ARG A 283 -18.09 -8.93 3.97
N PHE A 284 -16.88 -8.39 3.97
CA PHE A 284 -16.57 -7.12 4.63
C PHE A 284 -16.19 -6.08 3.57
N TYR A 285 -16.90 -4.95 3.54
CA TYR A 285 -16.60 -3.84 2.65
C TYR A 285 -15.47 -2.97 3.22
N GLN A 286 -14.57 -2.49 2.34
CA GLN A 286 -13.44 -1.64 2.72
C GLN A 286 -13.94 -0.26 3.18
N MET A 287 -15.06 0.24 2.65
CA MET A 287 -15.72 1.50 3.04
C MET A 287 -14.80 2.73 2.98
N THR A 288 -13.93 2.78 1.97
CA THR A 288 -13.00 3.88 1.69
C THR A 288 -13.71 5.14 1.18
N GLU A 289 -14.93 5.01 0.67
CA GLU A 289 -15.69 6.06 0.02
C GLU A 289 -17.13 6.15 0.58
N PRO A 290 -17.85 7.27 0.35
CA PRO A 290 -19.28 7.34 0.56
C PRO A 290 -20.01 6.25 -0.25
N ASN A 291 -21.15 5.76 0.26
CA ASN A 291 -22.00 4.76 -0.41
C ASN A 291 -21.33 3.40 -0.75
N SER A 292 -20.11 3.13 -0.27
CA SER A 292 -19.39 1.85 -0.38
C SER A 292 -20.10 0.59 0.19
N LEU A 293 -21.29 0.75 0.78
CA LEU A 293 -22.08 -0.34 1.36
C LEU A 293 -23.43 -0.38 0.64
N PRO A 294 -23.79 -1.50 -0.03
CA PRO A 294 -25.12 -1.63 -0.61
C PRO A 294 -26.19 -1.68 0.49
N PHE A 295 -27.32 -1.04 0.23
CA PHE A 295 -28.42 -0.86 1.18
C PHE A 295 -29.77 -1.37 0.65
N ASP A 296 -29.84 -1.71 -0.64
CA ASP A 296 -31.00 -2.28 -1.32
C ASP A 296 -30.60 -3.44 -2.23
N PHE A 297 -31.57 -4.05 -2.92
CA PHE A 297 -31.34 -5.20 -3.79
C PHE A 297 -30.56 -4.84 -5.07
N GLU A 298 -30.73 -3.62 -5.59
CA GLU A 298 -30.09 -3.16 -6.82
C GLU A 298 -28.59 -2.91 -6.59
N THR A 299 -28.26 -2.11 -5.57
CA THR A 299 -26.87 -1.88 -5.13
C THR A 299 -26.18 -3.16 -4.69
N GLN A 300 -26.89 -4.10 -4.05
CA GLN A 300 -26.32 -5.42 -3.70
C GLN A 300 -26.01 -6.25 -4.96
N THR A 301 -26.87 -6.21 -5.98
CA THR A 301 -26.63 -6.90 -7.26
C THR A 301 -25.42 -6.30 -7.98
N ILE A 302 -25.31 -4.96 -8.02
CA ILE A 302 -24.16 -4.22 -8.57
C ILE A 302 -22.86 -4.57 -7.82
N ALA A 303 -22.90 -4.63 -6.48
CA ALA A 303 -21.76 -5.05 -5.66
C ALA A 303 -21.35 -6.51 -5.90
N ASP A 304 -22.31 -7.42 -6.14
CA ASP A 304 -22.04 -8.82 -6.46
C ASP A 304 -21.50 -9.02 -7.89
N TYR A 305 -21.85 -8.17 -8.87
CA TYR A 305 -21.18 -8.14 -10.18
C TYR A 305 -19.70 -7.74 -10.04
N TYR A 306 -19.40 -6.65 -9.32
CA TYR A 306 -18.02 -6.22 -9.07
C TYR A 306 -17.19 -7.30 -8.34
N LYS A 307 -17.79 -7.96 -7.35
CA LYS A 307 -17.17 -9.02 -6.54
C LYS A 307 -16.87 -10.32 -7.30
N GLN A 308 -17.48 -10.50 -8.48
CA GLN A 308 -17.20 -11.60 -9.41
C GLN A 308 -16.23 -11.17 -10.53
N HIS A 309 -16.42 -9.98 -11.11
CA HIS A 309 -15.66 -9.50 -12.26
C HIS A 309 -15.04 -8.10 -12.02
N PRO A 310 -14.14 -7.95 -11.03
CA PRO A 310 -13.64 -6.63 -10.62
C PRO A 310 -12.76 -5.94 -11.66
N ARG A 311 -12.19 -6.70 -12.61
CA ARG A 311 -11.45 -6.17 -13.76
C ARG A 311 -12.37 -5.55 -14.82
N ILE A 312 -13.57 -6.12 -15.01
CA ILE A 312 -14.56 -5.62 -16.00
C ILE A 312 -15.27 -4.37 -15.45
N TYR A 313 -15.71 -4.42 -14.19
CA TYR A 313 -16.46 -3.34 -13.56
C TYR A 313 -15.56 -2.42 -12.72
N ALA A 314 -14.42 -1.99 -13.24
CA ALA A 314 -13.42 -1.19 -12.50
C ALA A 314 -13.96 0.14 -11.93
N HIS A 315 -15.08 0.66 -12.44
CA HIS A 315 -15.78 1.85 -11.91
C HIS A 315 -16.58 1.57 -10.62
N LEU A 316 -16.75 0.30 -10.22
CA LEU A 316 -17.45 -0.13 -8.99
C LEU A 316 -16.50 -0.38 -7.80
N THR A 317 -15.26 0.13 -7.86
CA THR A 317 -14.25 0.03 -6.79
C THR A 317 -14.75 0.47 -5.41
N HIS A 318 -15.71 1.38 -5.33
CA HIS A 318 -16.32 1.78 -4.07
C HIS A 318 -16.99 0.60 -3.33
N TYR A 319 -17.47 -0.43 -4.02
CA TYR A 319 -17.95 -1.69 -3.42
C TYR A 319 -16.84 -2.70 -3.10
N ALA A 320 -15.57 -2.29 -3.07
CA ALA A 320 -14.46 -3.20 -2.78
C ALA A 320 -14.58 -3.83 -1.39
N THR A 321 -14.77 -5.15 -1.36
CA THR A 321 -14.56 -5.95 -0.14
C THR A 321 -13.08 -6.14 0.17
N PHE A 322 -12.74 -6.53 1.40
CA PHE A 322 -11.37 -6.83 1.81
C PHE A 322 -10.72 -7.93 0.96
N ARG A 323 -11.51 -8.80 0.31
CA ARG A 323 -11.02 -9.75 -0.69
C ARG A 323 -10.19 -9.06 -1.77
N HIS A 324 -10.68 -7.95 -2.31
CA HIS A 324 -10.03 -7.21 -3.39
C HIS A 324 -8.80 -6.40 -2.93
N GLY A 325 -8.50 -6.34 -1.63
CA GLY A 325 -7.27 -5.75 -1.11
C GLY A 325 -6.07 -6.69 -1.16
N LEU A 326 -6.28 -8.00 -1.36
CA LEU A 326 -5.23 -9.03 -1.31
C LEU A 326 -4.10 -8.75 -2.29
N ARG A 327 -2.88 -8.63 -1.76
CA ARG A 327 -1.64 -8.45 -2.54
C ARG A 327 -0.89 -9.77 -2.71
N ARG A 328 -0.78 -10.57 -1.64
CA ARG A 328 0.00 -11.82 -1.65
C ARG A 328 -0.86 -13.05 -1.36
N ILE A 329 -0.65 -14.16 -2.07
CA ILE A 329 -1.22 -15.47 -1.73
C ILE A 329 -0.11 -16.50 -1.64
N TYR A 330 -0.10 -17.30 -0.57
CA TYR A 330 0.75 -18.46 -0.39
C TYR A 330 -0.09 -19.75 -0.38
N LEU A 331 0.24 -20.69 -1.28
CA LEU A 331 -0.44 -21.98 -1.41
C LEU A 331 0.52 -23.12 -1.10
N ASN A 332 0.12 -24.02 -0.20
CA ASN A 332 0.85 -25.23 0.17
C ASN A 332 -0.09 -26.43 0.07
N LEU A 333 -0.40 -26.82 -1.16
CA LEU A 333 -1.37 -27.86 -1.50
C LEU A 333 -0.72 -29.25 -1.50
N GLY A 334 -1.52 -30.31 -1.32
CA GLY A 334 -1.09 -31.69 -1.63
C GLY A 334 -1.14 -31.96 -3.14
N PHE A 335 -0.61 -33.09 -3.61
CA PHE A 335 -0.56 -33.45 -5.04
C PHE A 335 -1.92 -33.36 -5.74
N ILE A 336 -2.90 -34.18 -5.33
CA ILE A 336 -4.30 -34.14 -5.85
C ILE A 336 -4.85 -32.70 -5.81
N GLY A 337 -4.71 -32.01 -4.68
CA GLY A 337 -5.23 -30.65 -4.51
C GLY A 337 -4.54 -29.61 -5.41
N SER A 338 -3.29 -29.82 -5.79
CA SER A 338 -2.56 -28.98 -6.75
C SER A 338 -3.07 -29.24 -8.17
N MET A 339 -3.18 -30.52 -8.55
CA MET A 339 -3.64 -30.94 -9.88
C MET A 339 -5.10 -30.52 -10.14
N GLN A 340 -5.96 -30.60 -9.12
CA GLN A 340 -7.33 -30.09 -9.16
C GLN A 340 -7.38 -28.56 -9.24
N PHE A 341 -6.63 -27.85 -8.39
CA PHE A 341 -6.61 -26.38 -8.38
C PHE A 341 -6.08 -25.78 -9.70
N LEU A 342 -5.10 -26.43 -10.32
CA LEU A 342 -4.47 -26.01 -11.57
C LEU A 342 -5.16 -26.55 -12.84
N GLN A 343 -6.25 -27.32 -12.69
CA GLN A 343 -6.94 -28.01 -13.80
C GLN A 343 -5.95 -28.74 -14.73
N VAL A 344 -5.21 -29.69 -14.17
CA VAL A 344 -4.28 -30.55 -14.93
C VAL A 344 -5.07 -31.50 -15.83
N THR A 345 -4.71 -31.53 -17.11
CA THR A 345 -5.28 -32.41 -18.14
C THR A 345 -4.39 -33.61 -18.49
N MET A 346 -3.07 -33.52 -18.22
CA MET A 346 -2.11 -34.59 -18.54
C MET A 346 -2.56 -35.93 -17.92
N GLY A 347 -2.47 -37.01 -18.71
CA GLY A 347 -2.74 -38.36 -18.22
C GLY A 347 -4.20 -38.67 -17.90
N ARG A 348 -5.16 -37.95 -18.52
CA ARG A 348 -6.61 -38.03 -18.24
C ARG A 348 -6.98 -37.65 -16.80
N PHE A 349 -6.22 -36.74 -16.19
CA PHE A 349 -6.53 -36.23 -14.83
C PHE A 349 -7.79 -35.34 -14.81
N ASP A 350 -8.14 -34.76 -15.96
CA ASP A 350 -9.33 -33.95 -16.18
C ASP A 350 -10.65 -34.70 -15.86
N GLU A 351 -10.70 -36.01 -16.13
CA GLU A 351 -11.82 -36.90 -15.76
C GLU A 351 -12.07 -36.99 -14.24
N TYR A 352 -11.09 -36.56 -13.42
CA TYR A 352 -11.14 -36.56 -11.96
C TYR A 352 -11.26 -35.16 -11.34
N LEU A 353 -11.47 -34.12 -12.15
CA LEU A 353 -11.77 -32.78 -11.67
C LEU A 353 -13.17 -32.75 -11.06
N ILE A 354 -13.31 -32.12 -9.89
CA ILE A 354 -14.57 -32.04 -9.15
C ILE A 354 -15.32 -30.77 -9.59
N PRO A 355 -16.50 -30.88 -10.24
CA PRO A 355 -17.25 -29.71 -10.70
C PRO A 355 -17.58 -28.76 -9.54
N GLY A 356 -17.18 -27.49 -9.67
CA GLY A 356 -17.44 -26.44 -8.69
C GLY A 356 -16.53 -26.43 -7.44
N ASP A 357 -15.50 -27.29 -7.34
CA ASP A 357 -14.40 -27.06 -6.38
C ASP A 357 -13.45 -25.96 -6.94
N MET A 358 -12.63 -25.37 -6.08
CA MET A 358 -11.95 -24.10 -6.41
C MET A 358 -10.72 -24.27 -7.33
N SER A 359 -10.72 -23.58 -8.46
CA SER A 359 -9.64 -23.48 -9.46
C SER A 359 -8.78 -22.21 -9.29
N TYR A 360 -7.69 -22.12 -10.08
CA TYR A 360 -6.79 -20.96 -10.18
C TYR A 360 -7.47 -19.70 -10.74
N GLU A 361 -8.56 -19.85 -11.51
CA GLU A 361 -9.37 -18.75 -12.08
C GLU A 361 -9.90 -17.80 -10.98
N VAL A 362 -9.99 -18.28 -9.73
CA VAL A 362 -10.32 -17.46 -8.55
C VAL A 362 -9.40 -16.25 -8.35
N PHE A 363 -8.19 -16.27 -8.92
CA PHE A 363 -7.24 -15.16 -8.89
C PHE A 363 -7.67 -13.96 -9.76
N GLU A 364 -8.47 -14.14 -10.80
CA GLU A 364 -8.96 -13.01 -11.62
C GLU A 364 -9.89 -12.08 -10.83
N GLN A 365 -10.57 -12.66 -9.84
CA GLN A 365 -11.43 -11.98 -8.89
C GLN A 365 -10.63 -11.24 -7.80
N LEU A 366 -9.31 -11.11 -7.95
CA LEU A 366 -8.37 -10.44 -7.06
C LEU A 366 -7.55 -9.40 -7.86
N PRO A 367 -8.11 -8.21 -8.14
CA PRO A 367 -7.53 -7.25 -9.09
C PRO A 367 -6.17 -6.70 -8.63
N ASN A 368 -5.88 -6.80 -7.33
CA ASN A 368 -4.70 -6.22 -6.67
C ASN A 368 -3.59 -7.25 -6.36
N LEU A 369 -3.76 -8.51 -6.77
CA LEU A 369 -2.86 -9.64 -6.47
C LEU A 369 -1.51 -9.47 -7.18
N ASN A 370 -0.46 -9.09 -6.44
CA ASN A 370 0.87 -8.85 -6.99
C ASN A 370 1.83 -10.03 -6.87
N LYS A 371 1.63 -10.94 -5.89
CA LYS A 371 2.51 -12.10 -5.67
C LYS A 371 1.74 -13.38 -5.35
N ILE A 372 1.99 -14.41 -6.14
CA ILE A 372 1.54 -15.78 -5.87
C ILE A 372 2.78 -16.59 -5.46
N SER A 373 2.70 -17.34 -4.37
CA SER A 373 3.80 -18.16 -3.86
C SER A 373 3.31 -19.59 -3.64
N LEU A 374 3.73 -20.48 -4.52
CA LEU A 374 3.35 -21.89 -4.51
C LEU A 374 4.47 -22.72 -3.89
N ARG A 375 4.14 -23.58 -2.94
CA ARG A 375 5.02 -24.64 -2.46
C ARG A 375 4.59 -25.96 -3.11
N LEU A 376 5.50 -26.58 -3.85
CA LEU A 376 5.32 -27.91 -4.39
C LEU A 376 5.10 -28.93 -3.26
N PRO A 377 4.22 -29.93 -3.44
CA PRO A 377 3.85 -30.86 -2.38
C PRO A 377 5.06 -31.58 -1.77
N GLY A 378 5.20 -31.54 -0.44
CA GLY A 378 6.22 -32.32 0.27
C GLY A 378 5.88 -33.81 0.38
N GLU A 379 6.71 -34.55 1.11
CA GLU A 379 6.40 -35.95 1.46
C GLU A 379 5.07 -36.05 2.23
N PRO A 380 4.15 -36.96 1.86
CA PRO A 380 2.95 -37.21 2.65
C PRO A 380 3.30 -37.83 4.02
N GLN A 381 2.48 -37.58 5.05
CA GLN A 381 2.69 -38.09 6.42
C GLN A 381 2.75 -39.64 6.55
N GLN A 382 2.40 -40.38 5.51
CA GLN A 382 2.43 -41.85 5.44
C GLN A 382 3.51 -42.35 4.47
N GLY A 383 4.47 -41.49 4.12
CA GLY A 383 5.45 -41.70 3.05
C GLY A 383 4.85 -41.48 1.67
N TRP A 384 5.62 -41.83 0.63
CA TRP A 384 5.25 -41.73 -0.79
C TRP A 384 4.20 -42.76 -1.22
N LYS A 385 2.99 -42.66 -0.65
CA LYS A 385 1.87 -43.57 -0.88
C LYS A 385 0.55 -42.81 -1.01
N ASP A 386 -0.35 -43.38 -1.81
CA ASP A 386 -1.72 -42.88 -1.96
C ASP A 386 -2.51 -43.03 -0.65
N ARG A 387 -3.42 -42.09 -0.40
CA ARG A 387 -4.22 -42.07 0.84
C ARG A 387 -5.47 -42.94 0.71
N PRO A 388 -5.86 -43.69 1.75
CA PRO A 388 -7.13 -44.43 1.74
C PRO A 388 -8.30 -43.46 1.56
N GLY A 389 -9.13 -43.70 0.54
CA GLY A 389 -10.28 -42.85 0.22
C GLY A 389 -9.93 -41.52 -0.47
N GLN A 390 -8.75 -41.37 -1.08
CA GLN A 390 -8.48 -40.21 -1.93
C GLN A 390 -9.41 -40.18 -3.17
N GLN A 391 -9.73 -38.98 -3.63
CA GLN A 391 -10.47 -38.77 -4.88
C GLN A 391 -9.47 -38.46 -6.00
N GLY A 392 -9.57 -39.16 -7.12
CA GLY A 392 -8.60 -39.11 -8.22
C GLY A 392 -7.96 -40.48 -8.51
N PRO A 393 -7.02 -40.54 -9.46
CA PRO A 393 -6.28 -41.75 -9.76
C PRO A 393 -5.25 -42.06 -8.65
N LEU A 394 -4.57 -43.20 -8.77
CA LEU A 394 -3.40 -43.52 -7.96
C LEU A 394 -2.20 -42.68 -8.44
N LEU A 395 -1.51 -42.01 -7.52
CA LEU A 395 -0.34 -41.18 -7.84
C LEU A 395 0.99 -41.90 -7.58
N PHE A 396 1.00 -42.98 -6.79
CA PHE A 396 2.23 -43.62 -6.33
C PHE A 396 2.23 -45.13 -6.56
N TYR A 397 3.19 -45.63 -7.34
CA TYR A 397 3.53 -47.05 -7.31
C TYR A 397 4.11 -47.42 -5.94
N ASN A 398 3.58 -48.49 -5.32
CA ASN A 398 3.94 -48.96 -3.99
C ASN A 398 5.47 -49.07 -3.75
N ASP A 399 6.19 -49.56 -4.77
CA ASP A 399 7.61 -49.95 -4.66
C ASP A 399 8.56 -48.98 -5.40
N ALA A 400 8.02 -48.11 -6.27
CA ALA A 400 8.80 -47.21 -7.13
C ALA A 400 8.13 -45.84 -7.36
N PRO A 401 7.78 -45.09 -6.30
CA PRO A 401 7.09 -43.80 -6.42
C PRO A 401 7.99 -42.72 -7.04
N CYS A 402 7.42 -41.90 -7.95
CA CYS A 402 8.15 -40.86 -8.66
C CYS A 402 7.61 -39.43 -8.42
N PRO A 403 7.89 -38.82 -7.25
CA PRO A 403 7.45 -37.45 -6.98
C PRO A 403 8.06 -36.40 -7.93
N ARG A 404 9.20 -36.66 -8.60
CA ARG A 404 9.76 -35.73 -9.60
C ARG A 404 8.80 -35.52 -10.78
N LEU A 405 8.24 -36.61 -11.33
CA LEU A 405 7.27 -36.52 -12.43
C LEU A 405 5.99 -35.82 -11.97
N LEU A 406 5.49 -36.12 -10.78
CA LEU A 406 4.30 -35.45 -10.24
C LEU A 406 4.53 -33.94 -9.95
N HIS A 407 5.74 -33.56 -9.51
CA HIS A 407 6.15 -32.15 -9.38
C HIS A 407 6.22 -31.46 -10.73
N ARG A 408 6.75 -32.14 -11.75
CA ARG A 408 6.86 -31.65 -13.12
C ARG A 408 5.51 -31.28 -13.72
N VAL A 409 4.55 -32.21 -13.69
CA VAL A 409 3.16 -31.95 -14.11
C VAL A 409 2.55 -30.73 -13.41
N ILE A 410 2.87 -30.54 -12.12
CA ILE A 410 2.38 -29.39 -11.34
C ILE A 410 3.06 -28.09 -11.75
N TYR A 411 4.40 -28.02 -11.87
CA TYR A 411 5.07 -26.76 -12.20
C TYR A 411 4.98 -26.38 -13.69
N GLU A 412 4.88 -27.34 -14.61
CA GLU A 412 4.61 -27.09 -16.03
C GLU A 412 3.25 -26.40 -16.17
N ARG A 413 2.20 -26.93 -15.52
CA ARG A 413 0.88 -26.29 -15.50
C ARG A 413 0.91 -24.91 -14.80
N ILE A 414 1.70 -24.72 -13.74
CA ILE A 414 1.89 -23.40 -13.11
C ILE A 414 2.54 -22.39 -14.06
N ALA A 415 3.53 -22.82 -14.85
CA ALA A 415 4.22 -21.96 -15.82
C ALA A 415 3.27 -21.45 -16.91
N GLU A 416 2.39 -22.34 -17.40
CA GLU A 416 1.37 -22.06 -18.41
C GLU A 416 0.24 -21.15 -17.90
N VAL A 417 -0.51 -21.57 -16.85
CA VAL A 417 -1.79 -20.92 -16.51
C VAL A 417 -1.65 -19.63 -15.71
N LEU A 418 -0.51 -19.39 -15.06
CA LEU A 418 -0.27 -18.19 -14.24
C LEU A 418 0.59 -17.12 -14.93
N THR A 419 0.67 -17.17 -16.27
CA THR A 419 1.31 -16.15 -17.13
C THR A 419 0.78 -14.73 -16.91
N LEU A 420 -0.49 -14.56 -16.51
CA LEU A 420 -1.08 -13.25 -16.16
C LEU A 420 -0.48 -12.57 -14.90
N TYR A 421 0.35 -13.27 -14.12
CA TYR A 421 0.85 -12.77 -12.84
C TYR A 421 2.39 -12.67 -12.90
N PRO A 422 3.00 -11.48 -12.74
CA PRO A 422 4.44 -11.33 -12.91
C PRO A 422 5.21 -12.03 -11.78
N CYS A 423 4.88 -11.78 -10.51
CA CYS A 423 5.56 -12.41 -9.38
C CYS A 423 4.88 -13.71 -8.92
N VAL A 424 4.89 -14.76 -9.77
CA VAL A 424 4.70 -16.15 -9.29
C VAL A 424 6.04 -16.71 -8.86
N VAL A 425 6.12 -17.21 -7.63
CA VAL A 425 7.30 -17.85 -7.03
C VAL A 425 6.94 -19.28 -6.67
N VAL A 426 7.59 -20.26 -7.30
CA VAL A 426 7.46 -21.68 -6.93
C VAL A 426 8.62 -22.06 -6.02
N THR A 427 8.35 -22.90 -5.03
CA THR A 427 9.32 -23.35 -4.01
C THR A 427 9.14 -24.84 -3.73
N GLY A 428 10.17 -25.50 -3.20
CA GLY A 428 10.10 -26.91 -2.81
C GLY A 428 10.54 -27.92 -3.86
N PHE A 429 11.18 -27.46 -4.95
CA PHE A 429 11.82 -28.31 -5.97
C PHE A 429 12.75 -29.38 -5.37
N MET A 430 12.89 -30.49 -6.10
CA MET A 430 13.75 -31.62 -5.73
C MET A 430 15.24 -31.28 -5.78
N ASP A 431 15.63 -30.44 -6.73
CA ASP A 431 16.98 -30.11 -7.15
C ASP A 431 16.92 -28.78 -7.90
N ASP A 432 18.08 -28.29 -8.31
CA ASP A 432 18.18 -26.96 -8.90
C ASP A 432 17.95 -27.03 -10.43
N ASP A 433 18.11 -28.21 -11.04
CA ASP A 433 17.80 -28.50 -12.44
C ASP A 433 16.29 -28.36 -12.74
N GLU A 434 15.43 -28.91 -11.88
CA GLU A 434 13.98 -28.75 -12.00
C GLU A 434 13.54 -27.29 -11.71
N TRP A 435 14.31 -26.51 -10.94
CA TRP A 435 14.08 -25.08 -10.74
C TRP A 435 14.45 -24.25 -11.98
N ILE A 436 15.62 -24.52 -12.60
CA ILE A 436 16.04 -23.90 -13.87
C ILE A 436 15.00 -24.21 -14.95
N ARG A 437 14.63 -25.48 -15.10
CA ARG A 437 13.58 -25.93 -16.03
C ARG A 437 12.26 -25.18 -15.84
N TYR A 438 11.78 -25.03 -14.59
CA TYR A 438 10.58 -24.22 -14.33
C TYR A 438 10.75 -22.76 -14.74
N ARG A 439 11.89 -22.13 -14.40
CA ARG A 439 12.18 -20.73 -14.76
C ARG A 439 12.13 -20.53 -16.27
N ASP A 440 12.71 -21.45 -17.03
CA ASP A 440 12.86 -21.33 -18.48
C ASP A 440 11.54 -21.61 -19.21
N LEU A 441 10.77 -22.60 -18.75
CA LEU A 441 9.38 -22.83 -19.18
C LEU A 441 8.49 -21.61 -18.89
N ARG A 442 8.63 -21.02 -17.70
CA ARG A 442 7.87 -19.83 -17.28
C ARG A 442 8.24 -18.59 -18.10
N LYS A 443 9.52 -18.41 -18.46
CA LYS A 443 9.97 -17.35 -19.37
C LYS A 443 9.29 -17.53 -20.74
N THR A 444 9.46 -18.70 -21.35
CA THR A 444 8.88 -19.06 -22.65
C THR A 444 7.36 -18.87 -22.68
N ALA A 445 6.64 -19.30 -21.64
CA ALA A 445 5.18 -19.17 -21.55
C ALA A 445 4.69 -17.72 -21.38
N VAL A 446 5.50 -16.83 -20.78
CA VAL A 446 5.19 -15.39 -20.68
C VAL A 446 5.46 -14.70 -22.01
N GLU A 447 6.56 -15.04 -22.68
CA GLU A 447 6.93 -14.52 -24.01
C GLU A 447 5.93 -14.96 -25.09
N ALA A 448 5.48 -16.22 -25.06
CA ALA A 448 4.41 -16.73 -25.93
C ALA A 448 3.01 -16.11 -25.63
N ARG A 449 2.91 -15.15 -24.71
CA ARG A 449 1.69 -14.39 -24.41
C ARG A 449 1.83 -12.88 -24.68
N THR A 450 3.05 -12.38 -24.91
CA THR A 450 3.22 -11.00 -25.41
C THR A 450 2.91 -10.99 -26.89
N TRP A 451 1.82 -10.30 -27.27
CA TRP A 451 1.42 -10.15 -28.66
C TRP A 451 2.56 -9.52 -29.47
N THR A 452 2.86 -10.10 -30.63
CA THR A 452 3.79 -9.51 -31.58
C THR A 452 3.20 -8.22 -32.17
N HIS A 453 4.06 -7.35 -32.70
CA HIS A 453 3.61 -6.17 -33.44
C HIS A 453 2.73 -6.52 -34.66
N HIS A 454 2.85 -7.73 -35.21
CA HIS A 454 2.05 -8.17 -36.34
C HIS A 454 0.62 -8.57 -35.93
N GLU A 455 0.46 -9.39 -34.89
CA GLU A 455 -0.85 -9.77 -34.34
C GLU A 455 -1.62 -8.56 -33.80
N LEU A 456 -0.91 -7.57 -33.24
CA LEU A 456 -1.52 -6.28 -32.85
C LEU A 456 -2.00 -5.48 -34.07
N ALA A 457 -1.22 -5.44 -35.16
CA ALA A 457 -1.64 -4.74 -36.38
C ALA A 457 -2.87 -5.42 -37.01
N GLU A 458 -2.87 -6.75 -37.10
CA GLU A 458 -3.99 -7.55 -37.62
C GLU A 458 -5.27 -7.33 -36.80
N LEU A 459 -5.18 -7.37 -35.47
CA LEU A 459 -6.32 -7.10 -34.58
C LEU A 459 -6.90 -5.68 -34.79
N TYR A 460 -6.04 -4.68 -34.99
CA TYR A 460 -6.47 -3.29 -35.23
C TYR A 460 -7.07 -3.10 -36.63
N GLU A 461 -6.62 -3.86 -37.63
CA GLU A 461 -7.20 -3.87 -38.98
C GLU A 461 -8.57 -4.56 -39.00
N GLU A 462 -8.70 -5.76 -38.42
CA GLU A 462 -9.98 -6.49 -38.33
C GLU A 462 -11.04 -5.74 -37.50
N CYS A 463 -10.64 -5.05 -36.43
CA CYS A 463 -11.57 -4.28 -35.60
C CYS A 463 -12.01 -2.93 -36.23
N GLY A 464 -11.59 -2.63 -37.47
CA GLY A 464 -12.02 -1.44 -38.20
C GLY A 464 -11.28 -0.15 -37.82
N GLY A 465 -10.07 -0.26 -37.27
CA GLY A 465 -9.27 0.86 -36.79
C GLY A 465 -9.58 1.22 -35.33
N GLY A 466 -8.73 0.78 -34.41
CA GLY A 466 -8.76 1.26 -33.02
C GLY A 466 -8.53 2.77 -32.94
N VAL A 467 -9.18 3.44 -31.98
CA VAL A 467 -8.97 4.88 -31.73
C VAL A 467 -7.59 5.08 -31.10
N GLU A 468 -6.67 5.66 -31.87
CA GLU A 468 -5.40 6.17 -31.34
C GLU A 468 -5.69 7.26 -30.31
N LEU A 469 -5.08 7.16 -29.12
CA LEU A 469 -5.28 8.09 -28.02
C LEU A 469 -4.11 9.08 -27.99
N ASP A 470 -4.41 10.38 -27.97
CA ASP A 470 -3.42 11.47 -27.92
C ASP A 470 -2.46 11.35 -26.72
N GLU A 471 -2.88 10.65 -25.65
CA GLU A 471 -2.06 10.29 -24.50
C GLU A 471 -1.99 8.76 -24.34
N PRO A 472 -0.81 8.15 -24.16
CA PRO A 472 -0.68 6.71 -23.98
C PRO A 472 -1.26 6.28 -22.63
N VAL A 473 -2.43 5.66 -22.64
CA VAL A 473 -3.07 5.08 -21.44
C VAL A 473 -2.25 3.89 -20.96
N LEU A 474 -1.33 4.14 -20.04
CA LEU A 474 -0.56 3.12 -19.33
C LEU A 474 -1.53 2.13 -18.65
N PRO A 475 -1.49 0.82 -18.97
CA PRO A 475 -2.36 -0.15 -18.34
C PRO A 475 -2.03 -0.29 -16.85
N GLY A 476 -2.83 0.36 -16.00
CA GLY A 476 -2.93 0.13 -14.56
C GLY A 476 -1.63 0.07 -13.74
N SER A 477 -0.60 0.83 -14.11
CA SER A 477 0.63 1.07 -13.32
C SER A 477 1.25 -0.17 -12.64
N TRP A 478 1.84 -1.08 -13.40
CA TRP A 478 2.87 -2.01 -12.87
C TRP A 478 4.26 -1.36 -12.89
N ILE A 479 4.41 -0.22 -12.21
CA ILE A 479 5.73 0.35 -11.94
C ILE A 479 6.33 -0.44 -10.78
N VAL A 480 7.07 -1.48 -11.11
CA VAL A 480 8.18 -1.98 -10.28
C VAL A 480 9.44 -1.32 -10.81
N GLU A 481 10.21 -0.68 -9.94
CA GLU A 481 11.44 -0.01 -10.32
C GLU A 481 12.43 -1.00 -10.96
N ALA A 482 13.10 -0.59 -12.03
CA ALA A 482 13.81 -1.49 -12.91
C ALA A 482 15.02 -2.16 -12.24
N ALA A 483 14.91 -3.46 -11.97
CA ALA A 483 16.02 -4.31 -11.55
C ALA A 483 16.76 -4.88 -12.78
N GLU A 484 17.61 -4.04 -13.38
CA GLU A 484 18.72 -4.37 -14.29
C GLU A 484 18.49 -5.55 -15.26
N GLU A 485 17.89 -5.26 -16.43
CA GLU A 485 17.91 -6.20 -17.56
C GLU A 485 19.33 -6.33 -18.13
N GLN A 486 19.98 -7.47 -17.88
CA GLN A 486 21.09 -7.92 -18.71
C GLN A 486 20.54 -8.43 -20.05
N LYS A 487 20.65 -7.60 -21.09
CA LYS A 487 20.45 -8.05 -22.47
C LYS A 487 21.71 -8.76 -22.95
N GLU A 488 21.57 -10.04 -23.27
CA GLU A 488 22.43 -10.72 -24.23
C GLU A 488 21.59 -10.98 -25.48
N ASP A 489 22.08 -10.52 -26.64
CA ASP A 489 21.42 -10.76 -27.92
C ASP A 489 21.58 -12.23 -28.31
N VAL A 490 20.46 -12.91 -28.61
CA VAL A 490 20.45 -14.30 -29.09
C VAL A 490 19.95 -14.30 -30.52
N GLU A 491 20.79 -14.78 -31.45
CA GLU A 491 20.49 -14.84 -32.88
C GLU A 491 19.24 -15.69 -33.16
N GLU A 492 18.38 -15.20 -34.06
CA GLU A 492 17.24 -15.97 -34.56
C GLU A 492 17.73 -17.24 -35.26
N LYS A 493 17.18 -18.40 -34.85
CA LYS A 493 17.26 -19.63 -35.63
C LYS A 493 15.87 -20.00 -36.12
N GLU A 494 15.72 -19.98 -37.43
CA GLU A 494 14.54 -20.50 -38.13
C GLU A 494 14.26 -21.94 -37.69
N THR A 495 13.11 -22.17 -37.06
CA THR A 495 12.66 -23.52 -36.72
C THR A 495 11.96 -24.13 -37.92
N GLU A 496 12.60 -25.10 -38.58
CA GLU A 496 11.95 -25.90 -39.63
C GLU A 496 10.67 -26.56 -39.09
N LEU A 497 9.55 -26.33 -39.77
CA LEU A 497 8.26 -26.97 -39.48
C LEU A 497 8.29 -28.44 -39.91
N VAL A 498 8.79 -29.31 -39.01
CA VAL A 498 8.69 -30.77 -39.18
C VAL A 498 7.24 -31.21 -38.98
N VAL A 499 6.48 -31.23 -40.07
CA VAL A 499 5.14 -31.84 -40.12
C VAL A 499 5.29 -33.37 -40.01
N GLY A 500 5.24 -33.87 -38.77
CA GLY A 500 5.13 -35.30 -38.49
C GLY A 500 3.68 -35.76 -38.63
N GLU A 501 3.38 -36.50 -39.70
CA GLU A 501 2.05 -37.10 -39.90
C GLU A 501 1.72 -38.16 -38.84
N ALA A 502 0.42 -38.35 -38.56
CA ALA A 502 -0.03 -39.13 -37.41
C ALA A 502 -0.05 -40.66 -37.65
N SER A 503 0.57 -41.42 -36.74
CA SER A 503 0.32 -42.86 -36.60
C SER A 503 0.61 -43.38 -35.18
N ALA A 504 -0.26 -43.06 -34.21
CA ALA A 504 -0.17 -43.57 -32.82
C ALA A 504 -1.53 -43.51 -32.08
N GLU A 505 -2.58 -44.15 -32.62
CA GLU A 505 -3.86 -44.36 -31.91
C GLU A 505 -3.86 -45.62 -31.02
N GLU A 506 -2.70 -46.26 -30.83
CA GLU A 506 -2.53 -47.45 -29.98
C GLU A 506 -1.77 -47.09 -28.69
N GLU A 507 -2.24 -47.63 -27.57
CA GLU A 507 -1.69 -47.45 -26.21
C GLU A 507 -1.62 -46.00 -25.69
N ALA A 508 -2.80 -45.44 -25.37
CA ALA A 508 -2.91 -44.41 -24.33
C ALA A 508 -2.58 -45.03 -22.94
N GLU A 509 -1.29 -45.28 -22.66
CA GLU A 509 -0.79 -45.77 -21.37
C GLU A 509 -1.37 -44.91 -20.22
N ALA A 510 -1.88 -45.56 -19.17
CA ALA A 510 -2.30 -44.87 -17.98
C ALA A 510 -1.09 -44.25 -17.27
N PHE A 511 -0.84 -42.96 -17.53
CA PHE A 511 0.24 -42.16 -16.92
C PHE A 511 0.22 -42.19 -15.38
N PHE A 512 -0.96 -42.43 -14.79
CA PHE A 512 -1.15 -42.55 -13.35
C PHE A 512 -1.31 -44.02 -12.89
N PRO A 513 -0.52 -44.48 -11.91
CA PRO A 513 0.63 -43.80 -11.30
C PRO A 513 1.86 -43.81 -12.25
N PRO A 514 2.80 -42.84 -12.15
CA PRO A 514 4.01 -42.83 -12.97
C PRO A 514 5.15 -43.66 -12.34
N LYS A 515 5.75 -44.57 -13.12
CA LYS A 515 6.91 -45.40 -12.69
C LYS A 515 8.16 -44.54 -12.52
N CYS A 516 8.90 -44.68 -11.41
CA CYS A 516 10.19 -44.00 -11.25
C CYS A 516 11.25 -44.59 -12.19
N ARG A 517 11.48 -43.91 -13.33
CA ARG A 517 12.55 -44.21 -14.31
C ARG A 517 13.80 -43.31 -14.13
N CYS A 518 13.91 -42.57 -13.03
CA CYS A 518 15.05 -41.69 -12.77
C CYS A 518 16.29 -42.49 -12.30
N GLU A 519 17.48 -42.08 -12.76
CA GLU A 519 18.78 -42.68 -12.44
C GLU A 519 19.00 -42.89 -10.94
N VAL A 520 18.67 -41.88 -10.12
CA VAL A 520 18.56 -42.00 -8.67
C VAL A 520 17.08 -42.04 -8.27
N GLN A 521 16.71 -43.05 -7.48
CA GLN A 521 15.33 -43.22 -6.99
C GLN A 521 14.87 -42.01 -6.18
N CYS A 522 13.84 -41.31 -6.69
CA CYS A 522 13.44 -39.98 -6.21
C CYS A 522 13.10 -39.91 -4.71
N HIS A 523 12.58 -40.99 -4.11
CA HIS A 523 12.28 -41.02 -2.67
C HIS A 523 13.55 -40.83 -1.81
N LYS A 524 14.69 -41.45 -2.20
CA LYS A 524 15.95 -41.37 -1.45
C LYS A 524 16.55 -39.96 -1.44
N LEU A 525 16.41 -39.23 -2.54
CA LEU A 525 16.81 -37.82 -2.64
C LEU A 525 15.96 -36.93 -1.73
N PHE A 526 14.66 -37.20 -1.65
CA PHE A 526 13.74 -36.50 -0.75
C PHE A 526 14.08 -36.73 0.72
N ASP A 527 14.25 -37.99 1.15
CA ASP A 527 14.66 -38.34 2.52
C ASP A 527 15.92 -37.56 2.95
N GLN A 528 16.89 -37.41 2.05
CA GLN A 528 18.13 -36.68 2.30
C GLN A 528 17.90 -35.18 2.44
N LYS A 529 17.14 -34.54 1.54
CA LYS A 529 16.80 -33.10 1.65
C LYS A 529 15.87 -32.79 2.83
N GLU A 530 14.93 -33.66 3.16
CA GLU A 530 14.10 -33.58 4.38
C GLU A 530 14.96 -33.65 5.64
N ARG A 531 15.90 -34.60 5.73
CA ARG A 531 16.83 -34.71 6.89
C ARG A 531 17.74 -33.49 7.04
N ILE A 532 18.12 -32.83 5.95
CA ILE A 532 18.87 -31.57 5.99
C ILE A 532 17.97 -30.42 6.48
N ARG A 533 16.77 -30.26 5.90
CA ARG A 533 15.75 -29.25 6.29
C ARG A 533 15.14 -29.43 7.70
N ARG A 534 15.55 -30.48 8.44
CA ARG A 534 15.18 -30.73 9.84
C ARG A 534 16.38 -30.60 10.81
N ARG A 535 17.57 -30.28 10.30
CA ARG A 535 18.81 -30.02 11.08
C ARG A 535 19.22 -28.54 11.10
N TYR A 536 18.71 -27.77 10.15
CA TYR A 536 18.85 -26.32 9.99
C TYR A 536 17.44 -25.72 9.92
#